data_AF-A0A1Q6UH77-F1
#
_entry.id   AF-A0A1Q6UH77-F1
#
_cell.length_a   1.000
_cell.length_b   1.000
_cell.length_c   1.000
_cell.angle_alpha   90.00
_cell.angle_beta   90.00
_cell.angle_gamma   90.00
#
_symmetry.space_group_name_H-M   'P 1'
#
loop_
_entity.id
_entity.type
_entity.pdbx_description
1 polymer ?
#
loop_
_entity_poly.entity_id
_entity_poly.type
_entity_poly.pdbx_seq_one_letter_code
_entity_poly.pdbx_strand_id
1 'polypeptide(L)'
;MTSGGSLKNNFIANVSGAFWNIGEFTFGGGSSYREFVFGASFSNGTQPEVTLGTVNIGSDGARAEIHFGGDVAGICVATVGDIAGQNMTMNDSACMKYLTVTGDFNIYGDSIVQMNVWNEDASAVHSENTPDIAIDGVVRMTPSSDGKLPTLNLLNRVATISWNEYKAAPGATDTFIKVGGLDGRGNLSNNSQTLDASTVKLIFTNKDDCDFSGTFTENRSDSIKTVMSVKMAGENGKRQIIRADSAFTGTVEVESGVLIIHSTAALGKLTMTGGGFGGIESGVSVSGAEWFGGDIVFHNTETYFGGLADKITIDGTFTKSAEGKIGVDFSGLDASGLIDEGNNVFDLITANALEGSFSWVGNTLTVTFSQVPEPAAVAALIGALALGVAAWKRRRG
;
A
#
# COMPACT_ATOMS: atom_id res chain seq x y z
N MET A 1 -6.07 15.35 33.51
CA MET A 1 -7.06 14.26 33.53
C MET A 1 -6.63 13.23 34.56
N THR A 2 -7.55 12.73 35.38
CA THR A 2 -7.28 11.77 36.45
C THR A 2 -6.96 10.37 35.92
N SER A 3 -6.24 9.57 36.70
CA SER A 3 -5.93 8.16 36.40
C SER A 3 -7.15 7.27 36.64
N GLY A 4 -7.56 6.50 35.62
CA GLY A 4 -8.52 5.39 35.78
C GLY A 4 -9.84 5.48 35.00
N GLY A 5 -10.06 6.54 34.21
CA GLY A 5 -11.21 6.63 33.30
C GLY A 5 -10.79 6.59 31.83
N SER A 6 -11.57 5.91 30.99
CA SER A 6 -11.51 6.12 29.54
C SER A 6 -12.05 7.51 29.21
N LEU A 7 -11.31 8.25 28.39
CA LEU A 7 -11.70 9.59 27.94
C LEU A 7 -11.49 9.67 26.43
N LYS A 8 -12.59 9.89 25.71
CA LYS A 8 -12.60 10.31 24.31
C LYS A 8 -12.66 11.84 24.29
N ASN A 9 -11.62 12.48 23.75
CA ASN A 9 -11.55 13.93 23.61
C ASN A 9 -11.67 14.26 22.12
N ASN A 10 -12.66 15.07 21.73
CA ASN A 10 -12.86 15.44 20.33
C ASN A 10 -12.46 16.90 20.11
N PHE A 11 -11.61 17.14 19.11
CA PHE A 11 -11.33 18.46 18.56
C PHE A 11 -12.00 18.56 17.18
N ILE A 12 -13.21 19.13 17.16
CA ILE A 12 -14.11 19.10 16.00
C ILE A 12 -14.23 20.45 15.30
N ALA A 13 -14.54 20.42 14.01
CA ALA A 13 -15.00 21.58 13.26
C ALA A 13 -16.53 21.62 13.16
N ASN A 14 -17.12 22.78 13.47
CA ASN A 14 -18.55 23.08 13.28
C ASN A 14 -18.72 24.44 12.57
N VAL A 15 -17.83 24.73 11.63
CA VAL A 15 -17.82 25.95 10.81
C VAL A 15 -17.44 25.54 9.39
N SER A 16 -18.16 26.05 8.40
CA SER A 16 -17.86 25.77 6.99
C SER A 16 -16.57 26.46 6.55
N GLY A 17 -15.76 25.79 5.73
CA GLY A 17 -14.47 26.30 5.28
C GLY A 17 -13.41 26.38 6.40
N ALA A 18 -13.52 25.54 7.43
CA ALA A 18 -12.49 25.44 8.46
C ALA A 18 -11.15 24.97 7.86
N PHE A 19 -10.09 25.76 8.08
CA PHE A 19 -8.73 25.44 7.67
C PHE A 19 -7.79 25.57 8.87
N TRP A 20 -7.02 24.52 9.16
CA TRP A 20 -6.07 24.48 10.27
C TRP A 20 -4.65 24.26 9.76
N ASN A 21 -3.70 25.09 10.20
CA ASN A 21 -2.28 24.96 9.88
C ASN A 21 -1.46 24.92 11.18
N ILE A 22 -0.77 23.82 11.46
CA ILE A 22 -0.07 23.55 12.72
C ILE A 22 1.37 23.12 12.42
N GLY A 23 2.35 23.79 13.02
CA GLY A 23 3.77 23.53 12.74
C GLY A 23 4.26 22.15 13.16
N GLU A 24 4.19 21.82 14.45
CA GLU A 24 4.42 20.45 14.93
C GLU A 24 3.17 19.98 15.69
N PHE A 25 2.73 18.75 15.42
CA PHE A 25 1.66 18.11 16.15
C PHE A 25 2.21 16.90 16.92
N THR A 26 2.22 16.99 18.24
CA THR A 26 2.74 15.94 19.11
C THR A 26 1.67 15.49 20.11
N PHE A 27 1.31 14.20 20.08
CA PHE A 27 0.37 13.57 21.01
C PHE A 27 1.01 12.31 21.63
N GLY A 28 1.75 12.49 22.74
CA GLY A 28 2.49 11.42 23.41
C GLY A 28 1.65 10.39 24.19
N GLY A 29 0.33 10.51 24.23
CA GLY A 29 -0.55 9.53 24.87
C GLY A 29 -0.43 9.45 26.41
N GLY A 30 -0.46 8.24 26.97
CA GLY A 30 -0.26 8.00 28.39
C GLY A 30 -0.37 6.54 28.84
N SER A 31 -0.39 6.32 30.16
CA SER A 31 -0.48 4.99 30.80
C SER A 31 -1.91 4.42 30.93
N SER A 32 -2.90 5.11 30.38
CA SER A 32 -4.32 4.75 30.41
C SER A 32 -4.91 4.89 29.02
N TYR A 33 -5.79 3.99 28.60
CA TYR A 33 -6.50 4.10 27.33
C TYR A 33 -7.22 5.45 27.22
N ARG A 34 -6.79 6.26 26.25
CA ARG A 34 -7.32 7.60 25.94
C ARG A 34 -7.40 7.72 24.44
N GLU A 35 -8.58 8.02 23.96
CA GLU A 35 -8.86 8.25 22.56
C GLU A 35 -8.87 9.77 22.31
N PHE A 36 -8.16 10.22 21.28
CA PHE A 36 -8.23 11.59 20.81
C PHE A 36 -8.75 11.61 19.37
N VAL A 37 -9.85 12.30 19.12
CA VAL A 37 -10.38 12.52 17.77
C VAL A 37 -10.02 13.93 17.34
N PHE A 38 -9.24 14.03 16.27
CA PHE A 38 -8.71 15.29 15.74
C PHE A 38 -9.25 15.55 14.33
N GLY A 39 -9.98 16.65 14.16
CA GLY A 39 -10.50 17.06 12.84
C GLY A 39 -11.69 16.25 12.35
N ALA A 40 -12.42 15.57 13.24
CA ALA A 40 -13.80 15.22 12.95
C ALA A 40 -14.67 16.49 12.77
N SER A 41 -15.86 16.34 12.19
CA SER A 41 -16.75 17.47 11.98
C SER A 41 -18.21 17.19 12.33
N PHE A 42 -18.98 18.27 12.47
CA PHE A 42 -20.40 18.21 12.78
C PHE A 42 -21.23 17.70 11.59
N SER A 43 -20.75 17.87 10.36
CA SER A 43 -21.43 17.49 9.11
C SER A 43 -20.49 17.63 7.91
N ASN A 44 -20.88 17.08 6.75
CA ASN A 44 -20.18 17.26 5.47
C ASN A 44 -19.92 18.75 5.12
N GLY A 45 -20.82 19.66 5.51
CA GLY A 45 -20.65 21.10 5.26
C GLY A 45 -19.60 21.80 6.15
N THR A 46 -19.03 21.08 7.12
CA THR A 46 -18.14 21.61 8.18
C THR A 46 -16.81 20.86 8.31
N GLN A 47 -16.49 19.97 7.36
CA GLN A 47 -15.24 19.21 7.38
C GLN A 47 -14.01 20.14 7.33
N PRO A 48 -13.02 19.98 8.22
CA PRO A 48 -11.83 20.80 8.20
C PRO A 48 -10.82 20.28 7.18
N GLU A 49 -10.16 21.22 6.50
CA GLU A 49 -8.91 20.98 5.80
C GLU A 49 -7.75 21.23 6.77
N VAL A 50 -6.81 20.29 6.88
CA VAL A 50 -5.77 20.31 7.92
C VAL A 50 -4.39 20.13 7.32
N THR A 51 -3.51 21.10 7.58
CA THR A 51 -2.07 21.02 7.32
C THR A 51 -1.31 20.92 8.63
N LEU A 52 -0.43 19.92 8.74
CA LEU A 52 0.51 19.71 9.83
C LEU A 52 1.93 19.77 9.25
N GLY A 53 2.94 20.15 10.03
CA GLY A 53 4.35 19.94 9.67
C GLY A 53 4.79 18.52 10.01
N THR A 54 5.51 18.35 11.12
CA THR A 54 5.88 17.02 11.64
C THR A 54 4.80 16.51 12.62
N VAL A 55 4.49 15.22 12.55
CA VAL A 55 3.54 14.53 13.43
C VAL A 55 4.27 13.49 14.29
N ASN A 56 4.05 13.53 15.61
CA ASN A 56 4.62 12.57 16.57
C ASN A 56 3.52 11.97 17.46
N ILE A 57 3.27 10.67 17.34
CA ILE A 57 2.22 9.95 18.07
C ILE A 57 2.83 8.91 19.02
N GLY A 58 2.50 9.01 20.31
CA GLY A 58 2.99 8.12 21.36
C GLY A 58 4.43 8.38 21.81
N SER A 59 4.95 7.50 22.67
CA SER A 59 6.37 7.41 23.02
C SER A 59 6.72 5.99 23.46
N ASP A 60 8.00 5.70 23.70
CA ASP A 60 8.34 4.51 24.48
C ASP A 60 7.67 4.58 25.87
N GLY A 61 7.09 3.47 26.31
CA GLY A 61 6.32 3.40 27.57
C GLY A 61 4.95 4.11 27.62
N ALA A 62 4.47 4.77 26.56
CA ALA A 62 3.16 5.44 26.54
C ALA A 62 2.38 5.17 25.25
N ARG A 63 1.12 4.72 25.39
CA ARG A 63 0.21 4.50 24.26
C ARG A 63 -0.59 5.77 23.97
N ALA A 64 -0.62 6.16 22.71
CA ALA A 64 -1.58 7.10 22.16
C ALA A 64 -2.59 6.35 21.29
N GLU A 65 -3.87 6.71 21.37
CA GLU A 65 -4.88 6.31 20.39
C GLU A 65 -5.50 7.58 19.80
N ILE A 66 -5.34 7.74 18.48
CA ILE A 66 -5.75 8.96 17.78
C ILE A 66 -6.51 8.62 16.50
N HIS A 67 -7.61 9.35 16.27
CA HIS A 67 -8.33 9.37 15.01
C HIS A 67 -8.10 10.72 14.32
N PHE A 68 -7.75 10.72 13.03
CA PHE A 68 -7.76 11.89 12.17
C PHE A 68 -9.05 11.86 11.34
N GLY A 69 -10.01 12.72 11.68
CA GLY A 69 -11.43 12.53 11.34
C GLY A 69 -12.15 11.63 12.35
N GLY A 70 -13.48 11.48 12.23
CA GLY A 70 -14.26 10.56 13.08
C GLY A 70 -14.18 9.10 12.61
N ASP A 71 -15.22 8.29 12.85
CA ASP A 71 -15.27 6.86 12.49
C ASP A 71 -16.35 6.53 11.42
N VAL A 72 -17.06 7.55 10.91
CA VAL A 72 -18.16 7.42 9.94
C VAL A 72 -18.09 8.49 8.84
N ALA A 73 -19.03 8.41 7.90
CA ALA A 73 -19.38 9.52 7.00
C ALA A 73 -20.25 10.54 7.73
N GLY A 74 -20.13 11.83 7.39
CA GLY A 74 -21.04 12.83 7.97
C GLY A 74 -22.46 12.75 7.39
N ILE A 75 -22.65 12.07 6.26
CA ILE A 75 -23.95 11.56 5.79
C ILE A 75 -23.86 10.05 5.61
N CYS A 76 -24.74 9.31 6.27
CA CYS A 76 -24.91 7.86 6.13
C CYS A 76 -26.31 7.53 5.61
N VAL A 77 -26.52 6.31 5.11
CA VAL A 77 -27.85 5.82 4.71
C VAL A 77 -28.43 4.94 5.80
N ALA A 78 -29.68 5.17 6.22
CA ALA A 78 -30.39 4.30 7.16
C ALA A 78 -30.62 2.90 6.56
N THR A 79 -30.25 1.84 7.27
CA THR A 79 -30.39 0.46 6.76
C THR A 79 -31.65 -0.24 7.27
N VAL A 80 -32.30 0.26 8.33
CA VAL A 80 -33.52 -0.31 8.90
C VAL A 80 -34.54 0.76 9.36
N GLY A 81 -35.76 0.32 9.65
CA GLY A 81 -36.85 1.18 10.14
C GLY A 81 -37.59 1.93 9.03
N ASP A 82 -38.53 2.80 9.42
CA ASP A 82 -39.43 3.49 8.49
C ASP A 82 -38.73 4.48 7.55
N ILE A 83 -37.48 4.85 7.87
CA ILE A 83 -36.62 5.73 7.06
C ILE A 83 -35.52 4.98 6.30
N ALA A 84 -35.57 3.65 6.22
CA ALA A 84 -34.59 2.85 5.48
C ALA A 84 -34.42 3.37 4.02
N GLY A 85 -33.16 3.51 3.59
CA GLY A 85 -32.79 4.11 2.30
C GLY A 85 -32.72 5.65 2.30
N GLN A 86 -33.02 6.33 3.42
CA GLN A 86 -32.89 7.79 3.53
C GLN A 86 -31.53 8.20 4.13
N ASN A 87 -31.07 9.40 3.75
CA ASN A 87 -29.85 10.00 4.28
C ASN A 87 -30.04 10.48 5.72
N MET A 88 -29.04 10.26 6.56
CA MET A 88 -28.97 10.70 7.94
C MET A 88 -27.62 11.37 8.23
N THR A 89 -27.65 12.54 8.86
CA THR A 89 -26.42 13.23 9.29
C THR A 89 -25.84 12.58 10.54
N MET A 90 -24.53 12.30 10.54
CA MET A 90 -23.79 11.84 11.72
C MET A 90 -23.01 12.98 12.33
N ASN A 91 -23.64 13.65 13.29
CA ASN A 91 -23.02 14.77 14.00
C ASN A 91 -21.79 14.29 14.81
N ASP A 92 -20.76 15.14 14.86
CA ASP A 92 -19.51 14.99 15.61
C ASP A 92 -18.60 13.79 15.27
N SER A 93 -19.02 12.91 14.36
CA SER A 93 -18.24 11.74 13.91
C SER A 93 -17.91 11.74 12.41
N ALA A 94 -18.22 12.83 11.69
CA ALA A 94 -17.88 12.96 10.28
C ALA A 94 -16.35 13.01 10.05
N CYS A 95 -15.92 12.67 8.83
CA CYS A 95 -14.53 12.67 8.41
C CYS A 95 -13.89 14.07 8.35
N MET A 96 -12.55 14.08 8.37
CA MET A 96 -11.73 15.23 7.99
C MET A 96 -11.78 15.42 6.47
N LYS A 97 -11.67 16.65 5.96
CA LYS A 97 -11.79 16.92 4.51
C LYS A 97 -10.55 16.46 3.74
N TYR A 98 -9.40 16.93 4.19
CA TYR A 98 -8.06 16.66 3.64
C TYR A 98 -7.03 16.74 4.76
N LEU A 99 -6.00 15.91 4.68
CA LEU A 99 -4.86 15.91 5.60
C LEU A 99 -3.55 16.05 4.82
N THR A 100 -2.85 17.16 5.04
CA THR A 100 -1.48 17.37 4.54
C THR A 100 -0.52 17.37 5.72
N VAL A 101 0.58 16.63 5.60
CA VAL A 101 1.68 16.56 6.59
C VAL A 101 2.97 16.88 5.85
N THR A 102 3.53 18.08 6.01
CA THR A 102 4.68 18.55 5.21
C THR A 102 6.03 17.99 5.70
N GLY A 103 6.04 17.36 6.88
CA GLY A 103 7.18 16.69 7.48
C GLY A 103 6.94 15.19 7.64
N ASP A 104 7.67 14.58 8.58
CA ASP A 104 7.55 13.15 8.88
C ASP A 104 6.33 12.82 9.74
N PHE A 105 5.89 11.56 9.68
CA PHE A 105 4.81 11.03 10.51
C PHE A 105 5.34 9.88 11.37
N ASN A 106 5.66 10.17 12.63
CA ASN A 106 6.30 9.23 13.55
C ASN A 106 5.27 8.60 14.50
N ILE A 107 5.26 7.27 14.60
CA ILE A 107 4.37 6.51 15.50
C ILE A 107 5.22 5.59 16.38
N TYR A 108 5.06 5.72 17.70
CA TYR A 108 5.89 5.05 18.71
C TYR A 108 5.10 4.09 19.61
N GLY A 109 5.71 2.96 19.94
CA GLY A 109 5.21 2.01 20.93
C GLY A 109 3.89 1.34 20.52
N ASP A 110 3.04 1.01 21.50
CA ASP A 110 1.71 0.40 21.31
C ASP A 110 0.65 1.41 20.81
N SER A 111 1.06 2.44 20.06
CA SER A 111 0.16 3.53 19.65
C SER A 111 -0.62 3.20 18.38
N ILE A 112 -1.87 3.66 18.33
CA ILE A 112 -2.80 3.38 17.23
C ILE A 112 -3.23 4.71 16.59
N VAL A 113 -3.04 4.80 15.27
CA VAL A 113 -3.46 5.91 14.42
C VAL A 113 -4.55 5.41 13.48
N GLN A 114 -5.68 6.10 13.46
CA GLN A 114 -6.85 5.76 12.64
C GLN A 114 -7.18 6.94 11.72
N MET A 115 -7.16 6.73 10.41
CA MET A 115 -7.46 7.76 9.43
C MET A 115 -8.90 7.62 8.92
N ASN A 116 -9.63 8.72 8.84
CA ASN A 116 -10.92 8.84 8.16
C ASN A 116 -10.98 10.24 7.55
N VAL A 117 -10.20 10.40 6.47
CA VAL A 117 -10.01 11.64 5.73
C VAL A 117 -10.59 11.42 4.34
N TRP A 118 -11.65 12.14 4.02
CA TRP A 118 -12.33 12.08 2.73
C TRP A 118 -13.24 13.30 2.59
N ASN A 119 -13.11 14.05 1.49
CA ASN A 119 -13.97 15.19 1.20
C ASN A 119 -15.35 14.72 0.72
N GLU A 120 -16.41 14.91 1.51
CA GLU A 120 -17.75 14.41 1.16
C GLU A 120 -18.56 15.33 0.22
N ASP A 121 -17.91 16.32 -0.39
CA ASP A 121 -18.49 17.10 -1.49
C ASP A 121 -18.56 16.22 -2.75
N ALA A 122 -19.76 16.05 -3.32
CA ALA A 122 -19.95 15.22 -4.53
C ALA A 122 -19.23 15.75 -5.79
N SER A 123 -18.68 16.97 -5.75
CA SER A 123 -17.82 17.54 -6.80
C SER A 123 -16.32 17.39 -6.51
N ALA A 124 -15.94 16.80 -5.37
CA ALA A 124 -14.55 16.54 -5.02
C ALA A 124 -13.91 15.55 -5.99
N VAL A 125 -12.63 15.79 -6.28
CA VAL A 125 -11.79 14.86 -7.04
C VAL A 125 -10.90 14.12 -6.05
N HIS A 126 -11.08 12.81 -5.97
CA HIS A 126 -10.22 11.89 -5.22
C HIS A 126 -9.33 11.19 -6.23
N SER A 127 -8.02 11.47 -6.20
CA SER A 127 -7.09 10.89 -7.17
C SER A 127 -5.65 10.97 -6.68
N GLU A 128 -4.72 10.33 -7.39
CA GLU A 128 -3.27 10.41 -7.10
C GLU A 128 -2.68 11.84 -7.20
N ASN A 129 -3.35 12.71 -7.97
CA ASN A 129 -3.01 14.12 -8.16
C ASN A 129 -3.74 15.04 -7.16
N THR A 130 -4.76 14.52 -6.48
CA THR A 130 -5.55 15.22 -5.46
C THR A 130 -5.86 14.21 -4.36
N PRO A 131 -4.83 13.76 -3.61
CA PRO A 131 -5.00 12.74 -2.58
C PRO A 131 -5.76 13.29 -1.37
N ASP A 132 -6.51 12.43 -0.71
CA ASP A 132 -7.21 12.74 0.54
C ASP A 132 -6.21 12.97 1.69
N ILE A 133 -5.13 12.19 1.68
CA ILE A 133 -4.02 12.26 2.63
C ILE A 133 -2.70 12.39 1.88
N ALA A 134 -1.95 13.45 2.14
CA ALA A 134 -0.59 13.66 1.65
C ALA A 134 0.37 13.79 2.84
N ILE A 135 1.30 12.84 2.98
CA ILE A 135 2.42 12.90 3.92
C ILE A 135 3.68 13.07 3.09
N ASP A 136 4.25 14.27 3.09
CA ASP A 136 5.44 14.60 2.32
C ASP A 136 6.68 13.89 2.86
N GLY A 137 6.79 13.68 4.18
CA GLY A 137 7.87 12.94 4.80
C GLY A 137 7.61 11.43 4.86
N VAL A 138 8.47 10.71 5.58
CA VAL A 138 8.37 9.26 5.76
C VAL A 138 7.46 8.95 6.95
N VAL A 139 6.59 7.94 6.81
CA VAL A 139 5.87 7.35 7.92
C VAL A 139 6.81 6.40 8.65
N ARG A 140 7.22 6.73 9.88
CA ARG A 140 8.16 5.92 10.67
C ARG A 140 7.46 5.22 11.82
N MET A 141 7.54 3.89 11.82
CA MET A 141 6.98 3.03 12.85
C MET A 141 8.10 2.51 13.76
N THR A 142 8.09 2.95 15.03
CA THR A 142 9.09 2.57 16.02
C THR A 142 8.45 1.72 17.13
N PRO A 143 8.83 0.43 17.27
CA PRO A 143 8.39 -0.40 18.39
C PRO A 143 8.81 0.18 19.76
N SER A 144 8.07 -0.17 20.81
CA SER A 144 8.50 0.12 22.20
C SER A 144 9.64 -0.81 22.63
N SER A 145 10.29 -0.46 23.74
CA SER A 145 11.35 -1.27 24.35
C SER A 145 10.89 -2.66 24.82
N ASP A 146 9.59 -2.86 25.08
CA ASP A 146 8.97 -4.17 25.35
C ASP A 146 8.49 -4.91 24.09
N GLY A 147 8.77 -4.38 22.89
CA GLY A 147 8.54 -5.04 21.61
C GLY A 147 7.12 -4.91 21.05
N LYS A 148 6.25 -4.08 21.63
CA LYS A 148 4.93 -3.79 21.06
C LYS A 148 5.06 -2.90 19.82
N LEU A 149 4.12 -3.06 18.91
CA LEU A 149 4.16 -2.52 17.55
C LEU A 149 3.14 -1.39 17.37
N PRO A 150 3.55 -0.25 16.79
CA PRO A 150 2.60 0.82 16.46
C PRO A 150 1.69 0.36 15.31
N THR A 151 0.49 0.92 15.25
CA THR A 151 -0.52 0.57 14.24
C THR A 151 -1.00 1.82 13.50
N LEU A 152 -1.03 1.76 12.16
CA LEU A 152 -1.67 2.76 11.30
C LEU A 152 -2.77 2.10 10.47
N ASN A 153 -4.00 2.55 10.70
CA ASN A 153 -5.15 2.20 9.86
C ASN A 153 -5.33 3.30 8.81
N LEU A 154 -4.96 2.99 7.56
CA LEU A 154 -5.01 3.86 6.37
C LEU A 154 -6.41 4.43 6.10
N LEU A 155 -7.43 3.62 6.33
CA LEU A 155 -8.82 4.05 6.44
C LEU A 155 -9.46 3.26 7.59
N ASN A 156 -10.32 3.91 8.36
CA ASN A 156 -10.98 3.33 9.53
C ASN A 156 -12.44 3.80 9.57
N ARG A 157 -13.34 2.97 9.04
CA ARG A 157 -14.79 3.23 8.96
C ARG A 157 -15.58 2.02 9.42
N VAL A 158 -16.61 2.24 10.24
CA VAL A 158 -17.53 1.17 10.67
C VAL A 158 -18.51 0.77 9.55
N ALA A 159 -18.90 -0.51 9.51
CA ALA A 159 -19.87 -1.01 8.52
C ALA A 159 -21.28 -0.47 8.74
N THR A 160 -21.72 -0.44 10.00
CA THR A 160 -23.05 -0.02 10.40
C THR A 160 -23.00 0.54 11.81
N ILE A 161 -23.60 1.71 11.99
CA ILE A 161 -23.64 2.47 13.23
C ILE A 161 -24.67 1.82 14.17
N SER A 162 -24.19 0.92 15.03
CA SER A 162 -25.02 0.07 15.87
C SER A 162 -25.69 0.79 17.06
N TRP A 163 -25.16 1.95 17.45
CA TRP A 163 -25.72 2.80 18.51
C TRP A 163 -26.86 3.73 18.04
N ASN A 164 -27.12 3.80 16.73
CA ASN A 164 -28.24 4.54 16.16
C ASN A 164 -29.43 3.60 15.91
N GLU A 165 -30.65 4.01 16.29
CA GLU A 165 -31.85 3.16 16.20
C GLU A 165 -32.22 2.73 14.77
N TYR A 166 -31.92 3.56 13.77
CA TYR A 166 -32.17 3.31 12.35
C TYR A 166 -30.99 2.63 11.64
N LYS A 167 -29.92 2.29 12.38
CA LYS A 167 -28.69 1.63 11.92
C LYS A 167 -28.16 2.20 10.60
N ALA A 168 -27.47 3.33 10.65
CA ALA A 168 -26.90 3.93 9.45
C ALA A 168 -25.67 3.15 8.94
N ALA A 169 -25.40 3.22 7.64
CA ALA A 169 -24.13 2.77 7.04
C ALA A 169 -23.43 3.95 6.33
N PRO A 170 -22.13 4.16 6.56
CA PRO A 170 -21.30 4.99 5.70
C PRO A 170 -21.26 4.43 4.27
N GLY A 171 -21.25 5.32 3.27
CA GLY A 171 -21.09 4.92 1.88
C GLY A 171 -19.68 4.40 1.56
N ALA A 172 -19.52 3.82 0.37
CA ALA A 172 -18.21 3.52 -0.21
C ALA A 172 -17.29 4.75 -0.21
N THR A 173 -15.98 4.55 -0.07
CA THR A 173 -15.01 5.65 0.11
C THR A 173 -13.71 5.32 -0.61
N ASP A 174 -13.63 5.65 -1.89
CA ASP A 174 -12.37 5.55 -2.63
C ASP A 174 -11.41 6.64 -2.12
N THR A 175 -10.31 6.20 -1.50
CA THR A 175 -9.40 7.06 -0.73
C THR A 175 -7.98 6.96 -1.31
N PHE A 176 -7.36 8.11 -1.58
CA PHE A 176 -6.00 8.19 -2.13
C PHE A 176 -5.04 8.74 -1.07
N ILE A 177 -4.04 7.94 -0.72
CA ILE A 177 -3.09 8.22 0.36
C ILE A 177 -1.69 8.22 -0.22
N LYS A 178 -0.99 9.35 -0.14
CA LYS A 178 0.35 9.53 -0.69
C LYS A 178 1.34 9.75 0.46
N VAL A 179 2.41 8.96 0.51
CA VAL A 179 3.42 9.03 1.58
C VAL A 179 4.84 9.08 1.02
N GLY A 180 5.70 9.88 1.63
CA GLY A 180 7.12 10.02 1.30
C GLY A 180 7.97 8.77 1.61
N GLY A 181 7.36 7.70 2.10
CA GLY A 181 7.95 6.39 2.41
C GLY A 181 7.26 5.74 3.61
N LEU A 182 7.47 4.44 3.83
CA LEU A 182 7.10 3.73 5.06
C LEU A 182 8.31 2.95 5.59
N ASP A 183 8.69 3.19 6.83
CA ASP A 183 9.97 2.74 7.38
C ASP A 183 9.85 2.22 8.83
N GLY A 184 10.72 1.29 9.20
CA GLY A 184 10.79 0.73 10.56
C GLY A 184 9.96 -0.54 10.75
N ARG A 185 9.26 -0.67 11.88
CA ARG A 185 8.50 -1.88 12.21
C ARG A 185 7.18 -1.59 12.92
N GLY A 186 6.09 -2.12 12.37
CA GLY A 186 4.76 -1.97 12.95
C GLY A 186 3.66 -2.73 12.22
N ASN A 187 2.42 -2.28 12.39
CA ASN A 187 1.23 -2.82 11.73
C ASN A 187 0.62 -1.75 10.82
N LEU A 188 0.71 -1.93 9.51
CA LEU A 188 -0.04 -1.15 8.55
C LEU A 188 -1.31 -1.93 8.16
N SER A 189 -2.48 -1.30 8.26
CA SER A 189 -3.69 -1.92 7.74
C SER A 189 -4.70 -0.98 7.07
N ASN A 190 -5.58 -1.53 6.26
CA ASN A 190 -6.89 -0.94 6.00
C ASN A 190 -7.90 -1.53 7.01
N ASN A 191 -8.62 -0.70 7.76
CA ASN A 191 -9.67 -1.11 8.70
C ASN A 191 -11.03 -0.47 8.33
N SER A 192 -11.25 -0.24 7.03
CA SER A 192 -12.54 0.15 6.48
C SER A 192 -13.47 -1.05 6.36
N GLN A 193 -14.73 -0.87 6.75
CA GLN A 193 -15.74 -1.92 6.70
C GLN A 193 -16.98 -1.50 5.88
N THR A 194 -16.84 -0.61 4.88
CA THR A 194 -17.99 -0.08 4.11
C THR A 194 -18.82 -1.21 3.50
N LEU A 195 -20.16 -1.06 3.55
CA LEU A 195 -21.08 -2.07 3.01
C LEU A 195 -20.99 -2.20 1.49
N ASP A 196 -20.56 -1.15 0.79
CA ASP A 196 -20.29 -1.13 -0.64
C ASP A 196 -18.79 -1.23 -0.93
N ALA A 197 -18.45 -1.74 -2.11
CA ALA A 197 -17.07 -1.89 -2.53
C ALA A 197 -16.39 -0.53 -2.73
N SER A 198 -15.12 -0.45 -2.34
CA SER A 198 -14.30 0.77 -2.38
C SER A 198 -12.81 0.41 -2.38
N THR A 199 -11.94 1.37 -2.69
CA THR A 199 -10.49 1.19 -2.78
C THR A 199 -9.73 2.19 -1.92
N VAL A 200 -8.82 1.70 -1.07
CA VAL A 200 -7.78 2.52 -0.44
C VAL A 200 -6.51 2.37 -1.25
N LYS A 201 -6.10 3.42 -1.97
CA LYS A 201 -4.86 3.41 -2.77
C LYS A 201 -3.72 4.08 -1.99
N LEU A 202 -2.77 3.28 -1.53
CA LEU A 202 -1.53 3.75 -0.91
C LEU A 202 -0.47 3.97 -1.99
N ILE A 203 0.12 5.17 -2.02
CA ILE A 203 1.07 5.62 -3.02
C ILE A 203 2.38 6.00 -2.32
N PHE A 204 3.43 5.24 -2.60
CA PHE A 204 4.79 5.47 -2.11
C PHE A 204 5.55 6.40 -3.07
N THR A 205 5.96 7.58 -2.61
CA THR A 205 6.80 8.51 -3.39
C THR A 205 8.27 8.49 -3.01
N ASN A 206 8.62 7.82 -1.91
CA ASN A 206 9.97 7.53 -1.42
C ASN A 206 11.01 8.62 -1.67
N LYS A 207 11.07 9.59 -0.74
CA LYS A 207 12.17 10.56 -0.68
C LYS A 207 13.48 9.90 -0.24
N ASP A 208 13.36 8.93 0.66
CA ASP A 208 14.45 8.07 1.12
C ASP A 208 14.25 6.62 0.67
N ASP A 209 15.29 5.82 0.84
CA ASP A 209 15.16 4.37 0.75
C ASP A 209 14.60 3.88 2.10
N CYS A 210 13.48 3.17 2.07
CA CYS A 210 12.74 2.79 3.28
C CYS A 210 12.59 1.27 3.37
N ASP A 211 12.72 0.72 4.59
CA ASP A 211 12.59 -0.71 4.87
C ASP A 211 11.60 -0.91 6.02
N PHE A 212 10.42 -1.41 5.68
CA PHE A 212 9.34 -1.66 6.63
C PHE A 212 9.19 -3.14 6.91
N SER A 213 8.96 -3.50 8.18
CA SER A 213 8.68 -4.87 8.61
C SER A 213 7.47 -4.98 9.54
N GLY A 214 6.86 -6.16 9.60
CA GLY A 214 5.75 -6.47 10.51
C GLY A 214 4.50 -6.92 9.78
N THR A 215 3.38 -6.20 9.92
CA THR A 215 2.12 -6.55 9.27
C THR A 215 1.74 -5.52 8.21
N PHE A 216 1.31 -6.00 7.04
CA PHE A 216 0.86 -5.20 5.90
C PHE A 216 -0.37 -5.86 5.29
N THR A 217 -1.58 -5.40 5.62
CA THR A 217 -2.82 -6.11 5.26
C THR A 217 -4.03 -5.21 5.03
N GLU A 218 -5.04 -5.68 4.31
CA GLU A 218 -6.31 -4.98 4.16
C GLU A 218 -7.43 -5.43 5.15
N ASN A 219 -7.10 -6.27 6.14
CA ASN A 219 -8.04 -6.86 7.13
C ASN A 219 -9.30 -7.50 6.50
N ARG A 220 -9.18 -8.07 5.29
CA ARG A 220 -10.33 -8.53 4.51
C ARG A 220 -11.11 -9.67 5.19
N SER A 221 -12.42 -9.67 4.98
CA SER A 221 -13.34 -10.76 5.28
C SER A 221 -14.49 -10.78 4.25
N ASP A 222 -15.34 -11.80 4.27
CA ASP A 222 -16.50 -11.88 3.36
C ASP A 222 -17.49 -10.70 3.50
N SER A 223 -17.47 -10.01 4.65
CA SER A 223 -18.30 -8.82 4.91
C SER A 223 -17.58 -7.49 4.63
N ILE A 224 -16.26 -7.48 4.40
CA ILE A 224 -15.46 -6.28 4.15
C ILE A 224 -15.19 -6.19 2.65
N LYS A 225 -15.76 -5.17 2.02
CA LYS A 225 -15.67 -4.96 0.56
C LYS A 225 -14.66 -3.90 0.13
N THR A 226 -14.10 -3.13 1.07
CA THR A 226 -12.99 -2.22 0.77
C THR A 226 -11.72 -3.04 0.50
N VAL A 227 -11.06 -2.80 -0.63
CA VAL A 227 -9.75 -3.38 -0.96
C VAL A 227 -8.65 -2.34 -0.79
N MET A 228 -7.42 -2.80 -0.57
CA MET A 228 -6.23 -1.96 -0.58
C MET A 228 -5.43 -2.20 -1.88
N SER A 229 -5.06 -1.12 -2.55
CA SER A 229 -4.14 -1.14 -3.71
C SER A 229 -2.86 -0.40 -3.34
N VAL A 230 -1.73 -0.82 -3.92
CA VAL A 230 -0.40 -0.22 -3.68
C VAL A 230 0.18 0.31 -4.99
N LYS A 231 0.69 1.54 -4.96
CA LYS A 231 1.45 2.14 -6.06
C LYS A 231 2.83 2.59 -5.60
N MET A 232 3.85 2.30 -6.39
CA MET A 232 5.19 2.85 -6.26
C MET A 232 5.43 3.91 -7.34
N ALA A 233 5.71 5.13 -6.89
CA ALA A 233 6.02 6.31 -7.70
C ALA A 233 7.23 7.05 -7.09
N GLY A 234 8.28 6.28 -6.79
CA GLY A 234 9.47 6.75 -6.08
C GLY A 234 10.30 7.75 -6.87
N GLU A 235 10.86 8.74 -6.18
CA GLU A 235 11.83 9.67 -6.75
C GLU A 235 13.16 8.96 -7.06
N ASN A 236 13.83 9.31 -8.17
CA ASN A 236 15.23 8.96 -8.45
C ASN A 236 15.68 7.49 -8.26
N GLY A 237 14.76 6.52 -8.41
CA GLY A 237 15.06 5.09 -8.22
C GLY A 237 15.03 4.62 -6.76
N LYS A 238 14.56 5.45 -5.83
CA LYS A 238 14.44 5.14 -4.40
C LYS A 238 13.57 3.90 -4.13
N ARG A 239 13.98 3.13 -3.11
CA ARG A 239 13.42 1.82 -2.79
C ARG A 239 12.39 1.89 -1.67
N GLN A 240 11.27 1.19 -1.83
CA GLN A 240 10.39 0.77 -0.74
C GLN A 240 10.52 -0.75 -0.59
N ILE A 241 10.95 -1.20 0.58
CA ILE A 241 11.03 -2.62 0.94
C ILE A 241 9.92 -2.92 1.95
N ILE A 242 9.15 -3.99 1.73
CA ILE A 242 8.07 -4.47 2.60
C ILE A 242 8.37 -5.91 3.02
N ARG A 243 8.90 -6.07 4.24
CA ARG A 243 9.20 -7.33 4.94
C ARG A 243 8.02 -7.79 5.78
N ALA A 244 6.95 -8.13 5.07
CA ALA A 244 5.71 -8.64 5.61
C ALA A 244 5.08 -9.56 4.56
N ASP A 245 4.46 -10.66 4.99
CA ASP A 245 3.58 -11.44 4.13
C ASP A 245 2.36 -10.57 3.79
N SER A 246 2.44 -9.90 2.65
CA SER A 246 1.53 -8.82 2.29
C SER A 246 0.18 -9.40 1.89
N ALA A 247 -0.88 -8.97 2.59
CA ALA A 247 -2.20 -9.58 2.49
C ALA A 247 -3.25 -8.54 2.07
N PHE A 248 -3.27 -8.23 0.77
CA PHE A 248 -4.26 -7.37 0.12
C PHE A 248 -4.62 -7.86 -1.29
N THR A 249 -5.74 -7.38 -1.83
CA THR A 249 -6.32 -7.88 -3.09
C THR A 249 -6.55 -6.82 -4.17
N GLY A 250 -6.34 -5.54 -3.85
CA GLY A 250 -6.27 -4.47 -4.85
C GLY A 250 -4.99 -4.53 -5.69
N THR A 251 -4.87 -3.61 -6.66
CA THR A 251 -3.79 -3.61 -7.65
C THR A 251 -2.41 -3.34 -7.04
N VAL A 252 -1.38 -3.84 -7.71
CA VAL A 252 0.01 -3.43 -7.50
C VAL A 252 0.46 -2.64 -8.72
N GLU A 253 0.96 -1.42 -8.53
CA GLU A 253 1.36 -0.53 -9.63
C GLU A 253 2.79 -0.02 -9.40
N VAL A 254 3.62 -0.04 -10.44
CA VAL A 254 4.99 0.50 -10.39
C VAL A 254 5.22 1.43 -11.58
N GLU A 255 5.42 2.72 -11.27
CA GLU A 255 5.66 3.79 -12.25
C GLU A 255 7.10 4.30 -12.18
N SER A 256 7.63 4.48 -10.98
CA SER A 256 9.01 4.91 -10.73
C SER A 256 9.48 4.46 -9.35
N GLY A 257 10.78 4.58 -9.07
CA GLY A 257 11.38 3.99 -7.87
C GLY A 257 11.47 2.46 -7.96
N VAL A 258 11.68 1.78 -6.83
CA VAL A 258 11.74 0.32 -6.75
C VAL A 258 10.86 -0.19 -5.61
N LEU A 259 9.91 -1.07 -5.91
CA LEU A 259 9.11 -1.79 -4.90
C LEU A 259 9.63 -3.22 -4.74
N ILE A 260 10.09 -3.54 -3.52
CA ILE A 260 10.42 -4.90 -3.10
C ILE A 260 9.40 -5.33 -2.05
N ILE A 261 8.72 -6.46 -2.29
CA ILE A 261 7.60 -6.90 -1.45
C ILE A 261 7.57 -8.43 -1.35
N HIS A 262 7.04 -8.93 -0.23
CA HIS A 262 6.80 -10.36 -0.01
C HIS A 262 5.29 -10.67 0.00
N SER A 263 4.88 -11.80 -0.57
CA SER A 263 3.57 -12.40 -0.30
C SER A 263 3.54 -13.91 -0.54
N THR A 264 2.89 -14.64 0.36
CA THR A 264 2.54 -16.07 0.19
C THR A 264 1.29 -16.22 -0.67
N ALA A 265 0.32 -15.33 -0.52
CA ALA A 265 -0.91 -15.29 -1.30
C ALA A 265 -0.76 -14.39 -2.53
N ALA A 266 -1.54 -14.66 -3.58
CA ALA A 266 -1.58 -13.81 -4.76
C ALA A 266 -2.25 -12.46 -4.45
N LEU A 267 -1.49 -11.37 -4.61
CA LEU A 267 -1.98 -10.00 -4.60
C LEU A 267 -2.84 -9.72 -5.84
N GLY A 268 -3.45 -8.53 -5.93
CA GLY A 268 -4.12 -8.08 -7.15
C GLY A 268 -3.14 -7.92 -8.33
N LYS A 269 -3.69 -7.61 -9.51
CA LYS A 269 -2.91 -7.51 -10.75
C LYS A 269 -1.76 -6.50 -10.62
N LEU A 270 -0.56 -6.93 -11.00
CA LEU A 270 0.61 -6.07 -11.18
C LEU A 270 0.53 -5.28 -12.49
N THR A 271 0.79 -3.98 -12.46
CA THR A 271 0.95 -3.15 -13.66
C THR A 271 2.24 -2.35 -13.56
N MET A 272 3.16 -2.55 -14.50
CA MET A 272 4.45 -1.87 -14.52
C MET A 272 4.52 -0.89 -15.71
N THR A 273 4.57 0.40 -15.45
CA THR A 273 4.80 1.45 -16.44
C THR A 273 6.24 1.99 -16.41
N GLY A 274 6.97 1.73 -15.33
CA GLY A 274 8.37 2.05 -15.15
C GLY A 274 8.91 1.50 -13.83
N GLY A 275 9.97 2.11 -13.29
CA GLY A 275 10.57 1.72 -12.01
C GLY A 275 11.12 0.29 -11.99
N GLY A 276 11.20 -0.30 -10.80
CA GLY A 276 11.60 -1.69 -10.59
C GLY A 276 10.66 -2.43 -9.65
N PHE A 277 10.40 -3.72 -9.91
CA PHE A 277 9.59 -4.59 -9.05
C PHE A 277 10.33 -5.89 -8.70
N GLY A 278 10.33 -6.28 -7.43
CA GLY A 278 11.02 -7.48 -6.96
C GLY A 278 10.33 -8.20 -5.80
N GLY A 279 10.53 -9.52 -5.73
CA GLY A 279 10.16 -10.34 -4.58
C GLY A 279 11.22 -10.33 -3.49
N ILE A 280 10.82 -10.68 -2.26
CA ILE A 280 11.71 -10.95 -1.12
C ILE A 280 11.12 -12.07 -0.24
N GLU A 281 11.91 -12.67 0.64
CA GLU A 281 11.46 -13.63 1.67
C GLU A 281 10.74 -14.86 1.07
N SER A 282 11.35 -15.46 0.05
CA SER A 282 10.84 -16.51 -0.87
C SER A 282 10.05 -15.97 -2.07
N GLY A 283 9.75 -14.67 -2.12
CA GLY A 283 9.16 -14.00 -3.28
C GLY A 283 7.80 -13.35 -3.03
N VAL A 284 7.13 -13.03 -4.13
CA VAL A 284 5.79 -12.42 -4.19
C VAL A 284 4.93 -13.14 -5.22
N SER A 285 3.64 -13.26 -4.95
CA SER A 285 2.65 -13.81 -5.89
C SER A 285 1.64 -12.74 -6.30
N VAL A 286 1.25 -12.69 -7.58
CA VAL A 286 0.26 -11.76 -8.12
C VAL A 286 -0.73 -12.48 -9.03
N SER A 287 -2.00 -12.08 -8.99
CA SER A 287 -3.11 -12.71 -9.75
C SER A 287 -3.03 -12.53 -11.27
N GLY A 288 -2.13 -11.69 -11.74
CA GLY A 288 -1.87 -11.38 -13.15
C GLY A 288 -0.89 -10.23 -13.23
N ALA A 289 -0.28 -9.99 -14.40
CA ALA A 289 0.71 -8.94 -14.53
C ALA A 289 0.72 -8.34 -15.95
N GLU A 290 0.88 -7.03 -16.05
CA GLU A 290 0.99 -6.32 -17.33
C GLU A 290 2.19 -5.36 -17.33
N TRP A 291 3.06 -5.51 -18.33
CA TRP A 291 4.30 -4.75 -18.47
C TRP A 291 4.21 -3.78 -19.65
N PHE A 292 4.45 -2.51 -19.36
CA PHE A 292 4.67 -1.42 -20.32
C PHE A 292 6.10 -0.84 -20.21
N GLY A 293 6.77 -1.02 -19.07
CA GLY A 293 8.12 -0.52 -18.83
C GLY A 293 8.65 -0.95 -17.46
N GLY A 294 9.92 -0.65 -17.20
CA GLY A 294 10.58 -0.94 -15.93
C GLY A 294 11.31 -2.29 -15.86
N ASP A 295 12.02 -2.48 -14.77
CA ASP A 295 12.96 -3.58 -14.53
C ASP A 295 12.43 -4.58 -13.50
N ILE A 296 12.85 -5.83 -13.62
CA ILE A 296 12.60 -6.87 -12.63
C ILE A 296 13.81 -6.93 -11.70
N VAL A 297 13.57 -6.75 -10.40
CA VAL A 297 14.64 -6.56 -9.41
C VAL A 297 14.86 -7.85 -8.62
N PHE A 298 16.02 -8.45 -8.79
CA PHE A 298 16.51 -9.51 -7.92
C PHE A 298 17.16 -8.87 -6.69
N HIS A 299 16.47 -8.90 -5.55
CA HIS A 299 16.91 -8.23 -4.33
C HIS A 299 17.91 -9.05 -3.50
N ASN A 300 17.68 -10.35 -3.35
CA ASN A 300 18.45 -11.20 -2.45
C ASN A 300 19.68 -11.81 -3.12
N THR A 301 20.83 -11.16 -2.93
CA THR A 301 22.11 -11.60 -3.48
C THR A 301 22.76 -12.77 -2.73
N GLU A 302 22.28 -13.14 -1.53
CA GLU A 302 22.89 -14.20 -0.71
C GLU A 302 22.53 -15.62 -1.17
N THR A 303 21.35 -15.80 -1.79
CA THR A 303 20.88 -17.11 -2.28
C THR A 303 21.69 -17.69 -3.44
N TYR A 304 22.57 -16.88 -4.04
CA TYR A 304 23.45 -17.18 -5.18
C TYR A 304 24.29 -18.47 -5.04
N PHE A 305 24.66 -18.85 -3.81
CA PHE A 305 25.55 -19.99 -3.54
C PHE A 305 24.85 -21.20 -2.90
N GLY A 306 23.55 -21.38 -3.13
CA GLY A 306 22.81 -22.61 -2.77
C GLY A 306 21.48 -22.41 -2.03
N GLY A 307 20.95 -21.19 -2.00
CA GLY A 307 19.60 -20.89 -1.49
C GLY A 307 18.53 -20.95 -2.59
N LEU A 308 17.26 -20.98 -2.19
CA LEU A 308 16.15 -20.73 -3.12
C LEU A 308 16.10 -19.23 -3.43
N ALA A 309 16.18 -18.88 -4.72
CA ALA A 309 16.00 -17.50 -5.17
C ALA A 309 14.58 -16.98 -4.91
N ASP A 310 14.47 -15.71 -4.53
CA ASP A 310 13.18 -15.01 -4.44
C ASP A 310 12.56 -14.89 -5.84
N LYS A 311 11.27 -15.25 -5.96
CA LYS A 311 10.56 -15.31 -7.25
C LYS A 311 9.40 -14.32 -7.33
N ILE A 312 9.02 -13.94 -8.55
CA ILE A 312 7.72 -13.33 -8.83
C ILE A 312 6.83 -14.41 -9.49
N THR A 313 5.77 -14.82 -8.79
CA THR A 313 4.80 -15.81 -9.29
C THR A 313 3.57 -15.09 -9.83
N ILE A 314 3.12 -15.47 -11.03
CA ILE A 314 1.97 -14.86 -11.71
C ILE A 314 0.91 -15.95 -11.94
N ASP A 315 -0.13 -15.95 -11.11
CA ASP A 315 -1.20 -16.96 -11.14
C ASP A 315 -2.11 -16.85 -12.37
N GLY A 316 -2.09 -15.70 -13.04
CA GLY A 316 -2.84 -15.45 -14.26
C GLY A 316 -1.94 -15.32 -15.48
N THR A 317 -2.33 -14.41 -16.37
CA THR A 317 -1.57 -14.03 -17.56
C THR A 317 -0.52 -12.98 -17.20
N PHE A 318 0.71 -13.17 -17.70
CA PHE A 318 1.68 -12.08 -17.88
C PHE A 318 1.56 -11.53 -19.30
N THR A 319 1.23 -10.24 -19.44
CA THR A 319 1.05 -9.57 -20.73
C THR A 319 2.12 -8.50 -20.94
N LYS A 320 2.87 -8.57 -22.04
CA LYS A 320 3.75 -7.47 -22.46
C LYS A 320 3.03 -6.54 -23.46
N SER A 321 2.67 -5.35 -23.01
CA SER A 321 1.81 -4.41 -23.72
C SER A 321 2.53 -3.24 -24.41
N ALA A 322 3.83 -3.06 -24.18
CA ALA A 322 4.66 -2.06 -24.87
C ALA A 322 5.85 -2.66 -25.62
N GLU A 323 6.49 -1.88 -26.49
CA GLU A 323 7.77 -2.21 -27.12
C GLU A 323 8.95 -2.20 -26.13
N GLY A 324 10.17 -2.49 -26.59
CA GLY A 324 11.35 -2.56 -25.74
C GLY A 324 11.57 -3.91 -25.04
N LYS A 325 12.49 -3.95 -24.08
CA LYS A 325 12.98 -5.15 -23.40
C LYS A 325 12.67 -5.05 -21.91
N ILE A 326 12.31 -6.16 -21.28
CA ILE A 326 12.23 -6.26 -19.82
C ILE A 326 13.67 -6.32 -19.31
N GLY A 327 14.07 -5.37 -18.46
CA GLY A 327 15.39 -5.41 -17.81
C GLY A 327 15.37 -6.28 -16.57
N VAL A 328 16.56 -6.69 -16.12
CA VAL A 328 16.77 -7.40 -14.86
C VAL A 328 17.87 -6.68 -14.09
N ASP A 329 17.51 -6.12 -12.93
CA ASP A 329 18.46 -5.55 -11.99
C ASP A 329 18.87 -6.61 -10.97
N PHE A 330 20.17 -6.90 -10.90
CA PHE A 330 20.75 -7.85 -9.94
C PHE A 330 21.20 -7.15 -8.63
N SER A 331 20.75 -5.93 -8.36
CA SER A 331 21.08 -5.15 -7.15
C SER A 331 22.60 -4.99 -6.94
N GLY A 332 23.36 -4.80 -8.02
CA GLY A 332 24.82 -4.61 -8.01
C GLY A 332 25.67 -5.89 -8.02
N LEU A 333 25.05 -7.07 -8.01
CA LEU A 333 25.72 -8.36 -8.18
C LEU A 333 26.25 -8.53 -9.62
N ASP A 334 27.52 -8.95 -9.75
CA ASP A 334 28.06 -9.39 -11.04
C ASP A 334 27.55 -10.81 -11.39
N ALA A 335 26.37 -10.87 -12.01
CA ALA A 335 25.77 -12.11 -12.48
C ALA A 335 26.52 -12.78 -13.65
N SER A 336 27.65 -12.23 -14.12
CA SER A 336 28.37 -12.77 -15.27
C SER A 336 28.88 -14.21 -15.06
N GLY A 337 29.15 -14.60 -13.81
CA GLY A 337 29.54 -15.96 -13.43
C GLY A 337 28.40 -16.99 -13.49
N LEU A 338 27.17 -16.63 -13.06
CA LEU A 338 26.00 -17.51 -13.21
C LEU A 338 25.74 -17.86 -14.68
N ILE A 339 25.96 -16.87 -15.54
CA ILE A 339 25.78 -16.96 -16.98
C ILE A 339 26.83 -17.88 -17.64
N ASP A 340 28.02 -18.03 -17.03
CA ASP A 340 29.12 -18.84 -17.56
C ASP A 340 29.01 -20.33 -17.22
N GLU A 341 28.62 -20.67 -15.99
CA GLU A 341 28.73 -22.07 -15.52
C GLU A 341 27.62 -23.00 -16.05
N GLY A 342 26.57 -22.46 -16.67
CA GLY A 342 25.56 -23.21 -17.44
C GLY A 342 24.68 -24.20 -16.65
N ASN A 343 24.97 -24.43 -15.38
CA ASN A 343 24.29 -25.39 -14.50
C ASN A 343 23.30 -24.74 -13.50
N ASN A 344 23.33 -23.42 -13.36
CA ASN A 344 22.48 -22.68 -12.41
C ASN A 344 21.30 -22.02 -13.15
N VAL A 345 20.14 -22.68 -13.14
CA VAL A 345 18.89 -22.12 -13.65
C VAL A 345 18.10 -21.52 -12.49
N PHE A 346 17.85 -20.21 -12.53
CA PHE A 346 16.99 -19.51 -11.58
C PHE A 346 15.71 -19.04 -12.28
N ASP A 347 14.54 -19.50 -11.83
CA ASP A 347 13.27 -18.89 -12.25
C ASP A 347 13.08 -17.60 -11.44
N LEU A 348 13.34 -16.45 -12.06
CA LEU A 348 13.07 -15.14 -11.46
C LEU A 348 11.58 -14.78 -11.56
N ILE A 349 10.91 -15.24 -12.62
CA ILE A 349 9.47 -15.07 -12.85
C ILE A 349 8.89 -16.42 -13.28
N THR A 350 7.71 -16.75 -12.77
CA THR A 350 6.84 -17.81 -13.28
C THR A 350 5.46 -17.25 -13.63
N ALA A 351 4.80 -17.79 -14.65
CA ALA A 351 3.45 -17.37 -15.06
C ALA A 351 2.63 -18.55 -15.56
N ASN A 352 1.33 -18.59 -15.25
CA ASN A 352 0.43 -19.64 -15.74
C ASN A 352 0.09 -19.48 -17.23
N ALA A 353 0.03 -18.24 -17.73
CA ALA A 353 -0.07 -17.95 -19.15
C ALA A 353 0.85 -16.78 -19.55
N LEU A 354 1.37 -16.83 -20.78
CA LEU A 354 2.09 -15.72 -21.39
C LEU A 354 1.25 -15.16 -22.54
N GLU A 355 1.00 -13.86 -22.51
CA GLU A 355 0.49 -13.05 -23.61
C GLU A 355 1.41 -11.86 -23.86
N GLY A 356 1.21 -11.13 -24.96
CA GLY A 356 2.19 -10.14 -25.37
C GLY A 356 3.55 -10.80 -25.62
N SER A 357 3.64 -11.49 -26.74
CA SER A 357 4.79 -11.43 -27.63
C SER A 357 6.18 -11.92 -27.14
N PHE A 358 6.76 -12.98 -27.76
CA PHE A 358 8.14 -13.46 -27.47
C PHE A 358 8.94 -13.83 -28.77
N SER A 359 10.15 -13.28 -29.01
CA SER A 359 10.94 -13.39 -30.28
C SER A 359 12.40 -12.84 -30.21
N TRP A 360 13.46 -13.65 -30.34
CA TRP A 360 14.86 -13.15 -30.28
C TRP A 360 15.32 -12.35 -31.53
N VAL A 361 15.89 -11.15 -31.35
CA VAL A 361 16.60 -10.38 -32.39
C VAL A 361 18.05 -10.14 -31.96
N GLY A 362 18.98 -10.75 -32.70
CA GLY A 362 20.42 -10.69 -32.40
C GLY A 362 20.74 -11.31 -31.04
N ASN A 363 21.19 -10.48 -30.12
CA ASN A 363 21.68 -10.87 -28.80
C ASN A 363 20.62 -10.66 -27.69
N THR A 364 19.32 -10.58 -28.01
CA THR A 364 18.27 -10.36 -27.00
C THR A 364 16.90 -10.88 -27.41
N LEU A 365 16.09 -11.28 -26.43
CA LEU A 365 14.67 -11.56 -26.54
C LEU A 365 13.88 -10.25 -26.78
N THR A 366 13.53 -10.00 -28.04
CA THR A 366 12.37 -9.18 -28.47
C THR A 366 11.10 -10.05 -28.42
N VAL A 367 10.02 -9.65 -29.09
CA VAL A 367 8.65 -10.04 -28.73
C VAL A 367 7.68 -10.11 -29.92
N THR A 368 6.98 -11.25 -30.18
CA THR A 368 5.73 -11.33 -31.01
C THR A 368 4.82 -12.58 -30.72
N PHE A 369 3.47 -12.46 -30.66
CA PHE A 369 2.46 -13.53 -30.36
C PHE A 369 1.11 -13.28 -31.06
N SER A 370 0.30 -14.34 -31.25
CA SER A 370 -1.10 -14.25 -31.72
C SER A 370 -2.12 -15.20 -31.06
N GLN A 371 -1.72 -16.08 -30.12
CA GLN A 371 -2.62 -16.99 -29.38
C GLN A 371 -1.91 -17.57 -28.12
N VAL A 372 -2.70 -18.10 -27.18
CA VAL A 372 -2.26 -18.56 -25.84
C VAL A 372 -1.41 -19.86 -25.91
N PRO A 373 -0.20 -19.91 -25.33
CA PRO A 373 0.59 -21.14 -25.20
C PRO A 373 0.15 -22.04 -24.04
N GLU A 374 0.29 -23.36 -24.18
CA GLU A 374 0.06 -24.32 -23.07
C GLU A 374 1.16 -24.26 -21.99
N PRO A 375 0.87 -24.62 -20.71
CA PRO A 375 1.80 -24.41 -19.59
C PRO A 375 3.20 -25.04 -19.76
N ALA A 376 3.30 -26.19 -20.42
CA ALA A 376 4.59 -26.84 -20.69
C ALA A 376 5.48 -26.03 -21.67
N ALA A 377 4.87 -25.29 -22.59
CA ALA A 377 5.60 -24.41 -23.52
C ALA A 377 6.12 -23.14 -22.81
N VAL A 378 5.38 -22.62 -21.82
CA VAL A 378 5.81 -21.49 -20.98
C VAL A 378 7.06 -21.85 -20.17
N ALA A 379 7.05 -22.99 -19.48
CA ALA A 379 8.21 -23.46 -18.71
C ALA A 379 9.46 -23.68 -19.59
N ALA A 380 9.29 -24.26 -20.78
CA ALA A 380 10.39 -24.45 -21.74
C ALA A 380 10.96 -23.11 -22.26
N LEU A 381 10.13 -22.06 -22.39
CA LEU A 381 10.55 -20.75 -22.84
C LEU A 381 11.41 -20.01 -21.79
N ILE A 382 11.11 -20.20 -20.51
CA ILE A 382 11.89 -19.64 -19.38
C ILE A 382 13.25 -20.37 -19.28
N GLY A 383 13.28 -21.70 -19.45
CA GLY A 383 14.53 -22.44 -19.60
C GLY A 383 15.37 -22.00 -20.82
N ALA A 384 14.71 -21.66 -21.94
CA ALA A 384 15.36 -21.08 -23.11
C ALA A 384 15.89 -19.66 -22.88
N LEU A 385 15.32 -18.91 -21.94
CA LEU A 385 15.78 -17.58 -21.50
C LEU A 385 17.15 -17.69 -20.80
N ALA A 386 17.31 -18.65 -19.89
CA ALA A 386 18.60 -18.98 -19.28
C ALA A 386 19.64 -19.46 -20.33
N LEU A 387 19.24 -20.36 -21.23
CA LEU A 387 20.10 -20.89 -22.30
C LEU A 387 20.52 -19.85 -23.35
N GLY A 388 19.66 -18.89 -23.68
CA GLY A 388 19.95 -17.84 -24.66
C GLY A 388 21.04 -16.87 -24.20
N VAL A 389 21.08 -16.60 -22.89
CA VAL A 389 22.13 -15.78 -22.26
C VAL A 389 23.45 -16.57 -22.18
N ALA A 390 23.43 -17.87 -21.91
CA ALA A 390 24.63 -18.72 -21.97
C ALA A 390 25.21 -18.85 -23.40
N ALA A 391 24.36 -18.94 -24.43
CA ALA A 391 24.78 -19.01 -25.84
C ALA A 391 25.45 -17.71 -26.34
N TRP A 392 25.24 -16.58 -25.66
CA TRP A 392 25.79 -15.27 -26.00
C TRP A 392 27.32 -15.21 -25.91
N LYS A 393 27.90 -15.76 -24.82
CA LYS A 393 29.35 -15.67 -24.55
C LYS A 393 30.19 -16.58 -25.45
N ARG A 394 29.67 -17.74 -25.86
CA ARG A 394 30.37 -18.70 -26.75
C ARG A 394 30.63 -18.21 -28.19
N ARG A 395 30.25 -16.97 -28.51
CA ARG A 395 30.55 -16.29 -29.78
C ARG A 395 31.38 -15.01 -29.60
N ARG A 396 31.85 -14.71 -28.38
CA ARG A 396 32.71 -13.55 -28.06
C ARG A 396 33.99 -13.90 -27.29
N GLY A 397 34.10 -15.12 -26.77
CA GLY A 397 35.38 -15.85 -26.68
C GLY A 397 35.59 -16.68 -27.94
#